data_AF-A0A2I0T0G1-F1
#
_entry.id   AF-A0A2I0T0G1-F1
#
_cell.length_a   1.000
_cell.length_b   1.000
_cell.length_c   1.000
_cell.angle_alpha   90.00
_cell.angle_beta   90.00
_cell.angle_gamma   90.00
#
_symmetry.space_group_name_H-M   'P 1'
#
loop_
_entity.id
_entity.type
_entity.pdbx_description
1 polymer ?
#
loop_
_entity_poly.entity_id
_entity_poly.type
_entity_poly.pdbx_seq_one_letter_code
_entity_poly.pdbx_strand_id
1 'polypeptide(L)'
;MTPCTQALPPLFALGYHQSRWNYNDEEDVAAVERGFEDHAVPCDVLWLDIEHADGKRYFTWDPSKFPQPRAMLERLAAKKRKV
;
A
#
# COMPACT_ATOMS: atom_id res chain seq x y z
N MET A 1 -27.09 5.50 -23.92
CA MET A 1 -27.28 4.77 -22.66
C MET A 1 -25.96 4.14 -22.31
N THR A 2 -25.28 4.65 -21.28
CA THR A 2 -24.08 4.02 -20.72
C THR A 2 -24.50 2.66 -20.12
N PRO A 3 -23.76 1.57 -20.35
CA PRO A 3 -24.08 0.28 -19.77
C PRO A 3 -24.05 0.36 -18.23
N CYS A 4 -25.10 -0.12 -17.58
CA CYS A 4 -25.24 -0.13 -16.11
C CYS A 4 -24.44 -1.25 -15.42
N THR A 5 -23.62 -2.00 -16.17
CA THR A 5 -22.85 -3.11 -15.64
C THR A 5 -21.57 -2.60 -14.98
N GLN A 6 -21.60 -2.43 -13.67
CA GLN A 6 -20.41 -2.13 -12.89
C GLN A 6 -19.41 -3.31 -12.99
N ALA A 7 -18.13 -3.01 -13.23
CA ALA A 7 -17.10 -4.03 -13.17
C ALA A 7 -17.06 -4.66 -11.78
N LEU A 8 -17.09 -6.00 -11.69
CA LEU A 8 -17.01 -6.71 -10.42
C LEU A 8 -15.65 -6.43 -9.77
N PRO A 9 -15.59 -5.69 -8.65
CA PRO A 9 -14.33 -5.38 -8.02
C PRO A 9 -13.70 -6.65 -7.41
N PRO A 10 -12.37 -6.78 -7.40
CA PRO A 10 -11.72 -7.84 -6.65
C PRO A 10 -12.03 -7.68 -5.16
N LEU A 11 -12.16 -8.79 -4.43
CA LEU A 11 -12.64 -8.78 -3.04
C LEU A 11 -11.83 -7.87 -2.11
N PHE A 12 -10.51 -7.79 -2.31
CA PHE A 12 -9.63 -6.92 -1.51
C PHE A 12 -9.94 -5.42 -1.68
N ALA A 13 -10.55 -5.02 -2.80
CA ALA A 13 -10.92 -3.63 -3.06
C ALA A 13 -12.21 -3.20 -2.35
N LEU A 14 -12.90 -4.15 -1.69
CA LEU A 14 -14.04 -3.89 -0.81
C LEU A 14 -13.63 -3.87 0.68
N GLY A 15 -12.38 -4.25 0.97
CA GLY A 15 -11.82 -4.26 2.32
C GLY A 15 -11.47 -2.86 2.84
N TYR A 16 -10.75 -2.80 3.95
CA TYR A 16 -10.29 -1.51 4.49
C TYR A 16 -8.99 -1.05 3.81
N HIS A 17 -9.04 0.13 3.20
CA HIS A 17 -7.90 0.78 2.56
C HIS A 17 -7.33 1.87 3.48
N GLN A 18 -6.09 1.73 3.90
CA GLN A 18 -5.38 2.77 4.63
C GLN A 18 -4.51 3.58 3.67
N SER A 19 -4.73 4.89 3.63
CA SER A 19 -3.90 5.83 2.87
C SER A 19 -3.53 7.04 3.74
N ARG A 20 -2.38 7.66 3.45
CA ARG A 20 -1.91 8.91 4.04
C ARG A 20 -0.93 9.57 3.07
N TRP A 21 -0.89 10.90 3.05
CA TRP A 21 0.16 11.69 2.40
C TRP A 21 1.24 12.09 3.42
N ASN A 22 2.46 11.56 3.41
CA ASN A 22 2.87 10.27 2.85
C ASN A 22 3.31 9.33 3.98
N TYR A 23 3.50 8.05 3.68
CA TYR A 23 4.42 7.23 4.46
C TYR A 23 5.86 7.65 4.14
N ASN A 24 6.66 7.86 5.18
CA ASN A 24 7.97 8.50 5.02
C ASN A 24 9.02 7.56 4.40
N ASP A 25 9.01 6.29 4.75
CA ASP A 25 9.98 5.27 4.34
C ASP A 25 9.42 3.84 4.55
N GLU A 26 10.22 2.83 4.20
CA GLU A 26 9.89 1.42 4.43
C GLU A 26 9.62 1.06 5.90
N GLU A 27 10.27 1.76 6.85
CA GLU A 27 10.10 1.50 8.28
C GLU A 27 8.74 2.03 8.78
N ASP A 28 8.31 3.19 8.32
CA ASP A 28 7.00 3.78 8.63
C ASP A 28 5.86 2.89 8.11
N VAL A 29 6.00 2.36 6.89
CA VAL A 29 5.05 1.37 6.33
C VAL A 29 5.01 0.11 7.22
N ALA A 30 6.16 -0.40 7.64
CA ALA A 30 6.24 -1.57 8.50
C ALA A 30 5.69 -1.31 9.93
N ALA A 31 5.87 -0.11 10.47
CA ALA A 31 5.35 0.29 11.77
C ALA A 31 3.84 0.40 11.77
N VAL A 32 3.27 1.02 10.73
CA VAL A 32 1.82 1.12 10.52
C VAL A 32 1.21 -0.26 10.36
N GLU A 33 1.84 -1.10 9.56
CA GLU A 33 1.44 -2.49 9.35
C GLU A 33 1.43 -3.29 10.67
N ARG A 34 2.50 -3.21 11.45
CA ARG A 34 2.55 -3.79 12.81
C ARG A 34 1.46 -3.24 13.72
N GLY A 35 1.19 -1.94 13.65
CA GLY A 35 0.10 -1.31 14.40
C GLY A 35 -1.26 -1.94 14.11
N PHE A 36 -1.56 -2.27 12.85
CA PHE A 36 -2.79 -2.99 12.50
C PHE A 36 -2.84 -4.40 13.11
N GLU A 37 -1.72 -5.12 13.11
CA GLU A 37 -1.65 -6.45 13.74
C GLU A 37 -1.82 -6.37 15.26
N ASP A 38 -1.10 -5.46 15.93
CA ASP A 38 -1.12 -5.31 17.37
C ASP A 38 -2.51 -4.92 17.90
N HIS A 39 -3.27 -4.14 17.13
CA HIS A 39 -4.62 -3.71 17.48
C HIS A 39 -5.72 -4.62 16.91
N ALA A 40 -5.35 -5.73 16.26
CA ALA A 40 -6.27 -6.66 15.59
C ALA A 40 -7.25 -5.96 14.62
N VAL A 41 -6.81 -4.88 13.97
CA VAL A 41 -7.62 -4.12 13.02
C VAL A 41 -7.37 -4.67 11.60
N PRO A 42 -8.40 -5.18 10.91
CA PRO A 42 -8.24 -5.71 9.56
C PRO A 42 -7.96 -4.57 8.57
N CYS A 43 -6.91 -4.71 7.76
CA CYS A 43 -6.57 -3.79 6.68
C CYS A 43 -6.03 -4.58 5.48
N ASP A 44 -6.68 -4.41 4.33
CA ASP A 44 -6.40 -5.15 3.10
C ASP A 44 -5.41 -4.42 2.17
N VAL A 45 -5.43 -3.09 2.17
CA VAL A 45 -4.61 -2.27 1.25
C VAL A 45 -3.92 -1.12 1.97
N LEU A 46 -2.60 -1.00 1.78
CA LEU A 46 -1.84 0.19 2.15
C LEU A 46 -1.45 0.97 0.89
N TRP A 47 -1.78 2.25 0.85
CA TRP A 47 -1.46 3.13 -0.28
C TRP A 47 -0.17 3.91 -0.06
N LEU A 48 0.68 3.96 -1.09
CA LEU A 48 1.88 4.80 -1.10
C LEU A 48 1.62 6.04 -1.98
N ASP A 49 1.64 7.23 -1.38
CA ASP A 49 1.45 8.51 -2.07
C ASP A 49 2.74 8.97 -2.77
N ILE A 50 2.67 10.08 -3.51
CA ILE A 50 3.68 10.58 -4.46
C ILE A 50 5.13 10.65 -3.96
N GLU A 51 5.36 10.74 -2.65
CA GLU A 51 6.72 10.82 -2.09
C GLU A 51 7.42 9.45 -2.02
N HIS A 52 6.77 8.37 -2.46
CA HIS A 52 7.45 7.08 -2.67
C HIS A 52 8.34 7.05 -3.92
N ALA A 53 8.05 7.94 -4.87
CA ALA A 53 8.76 8.04 -6.14
C ALA A 53 9.98 8.99 -6.05
N ASP A 54 11.03 8.70 -6.81
CA ASP A 54 12.21 9.57 -6.93
C ASP A 54 11.80 10.89 -7.62
N GLY A 55 11.65 11.96 -6.83
CA GLY A 55 11.35 13.29 -7.33
C GLY A 55 10.04 13.40 -8.14
N LYS A 56 9.01 12.61 -7.77
CA LYS A 56 7.70 12.53 -8.46
C LYS A 56 7.75 11.90 -9.86
N ARG A 57 8.82 11.14 -10.17
CA ARG A 57 8.89 10.33 -11.38
C ARG A 57 8.11 9.04 -11.19
N TYR A 58 6.92 8.97 -11.78
CA TYR A 58 6.12 7.75 -11.74
C TYR A 58 6.91 6.53 -12.25
N PHE A 59 6.66 5.35 -11.66
CA PHE A 59 7.40 4.09 -11.91
C PHE A 59 8.85 4.04 -11.36
N THR A 60 9.25 5.00 -10.53
CA THR A 60 10.53 4.97 -9.81
C THR A 60 10.31 4.85 -8.31
N TRP A 61 11.35 4.50 -7.58
CA TRP A 61 11.37 4.43 -6.13
C TRP A 61 12.50 5.32 -5.61
N ASP A 62 12.24 6.11 -4.58
CA ASP A 62 13.29 6.88 -3.90
C ASP A 62 14.26 5.90 -3.21
N PRO A 63 15.54 5.79 -3.65
CA PRO A 63 16.47 4.80 -3.12
C PRO A 63 16.88 5.07 -1.67
N SER A 64 16.64 6.28 -1.15
CA SER A 64 16.95 6.64 0.24
C SER A 64 15.84 6.20 1.19
N LYS A 65 14.58 6.29 0.74
CA LYS A 65 13.38 5.94 1.54
C LYS A 65 12.90 4.51 1.32
N PHE A 66 13.02 4.04 0.08
CA PHE A 66 12.60 2.72 -0.40
C PHE A 66 13.77 2.02 -1.11
N PRO A 67 14.82 1.61 -0.37
CA PRO A 67 15.97 0.92 -0.94
C PRO A 67 15.66 -0.50 -1.44
N GLN A 68 14.62 -1.16 -0.90
CA GLN A 68 14.25 -2.54 -1.21
C GLN A 68 12.72 -2.70 -1.37
N PRO A 69 12.11 -2.00 -2.35
CA PRO A 69 10.66 -1.98 -2.52
C PRO A 69 10.10 -3.38 -2.80
N ARG A 70 10.86 -4.23 -3.49
CA ARG A 70 10.47 -5.61 -3.75
C ARG A 70 10.36 -6.44 -2.47
N ALA A 71 11.31 -6.32 -1.55
CA ALA A 71 11.28 -7.04 -0.29
C ALA A 71 10.12 -6.57 0.60
N MET A 72 9.84 -5.26 0.59
CA MET A 72 8.66 -4.69 1.24
C MET A 72 7.36 -5.27 0.67
N LEU A 73 7.21 -5.30 -0.66
CA LEU A 73 6.04 -5.87 -1.33
C LEU A 73 5.87 -7.37 -1.01
N GLU A 74 6.96 -8.14 -0.99
CA GLU A 74 6.93 -9.57 -0.63
C GLU A 74 6.48 -9.79 0.83
N ARG A 75 6.92 -8.94 1.77
CA ARG A 75 6.46 -8.97 3.17
C ARG A 75 4.97 -8.69 3.29
N LEU A 76 4.46 -7.69 2.56
CA LEU A 76 3.04 -7.32 2.58
C LEU A 76 2.17 -8.39 1.91
N ALA A 77 2.65 -8.97 0.81
CA ALA A 77 2.00 -10.10 0.14
C ALA A 77 1.94 -11.36 1.02
N ALA A 78 3.00 -11.67 1.79
CA ALA A 78 3.01 -12.78 2.74
C ALA A 78 1.90 -12.66 3.81
N LYS A 79 1.52 -11.43 4.14
CA LYS A 79 0.44 -11.11 5.07
C LYS A 79 -0.95 -11.00 4.41
N LYS A 80 -1.07 -11.41 3.14
CA LYS A 80 -2.26 -11.33 2.28
C LYS A 80 -2.75 -9.89 2.03
N ARG A 81 -1.90 -8.89 2.23
CA ARG A 81 -2.22 -7.47 1.98
C ARG A 81 -1.78 -7.06 0.57
N LYS A 82 -2.44 -6.05 0.00
CA LYS A 82 -2.11 -5.45 -1.29
C LYS A 82 -1.53 -4.05 -1.09
N VAL A 83 -0.68 -3.63 -2.02
CA VAL A 83 -0.06 -2.30 -2.09
C VAL A 83 -0.20 -1.82 -3.53
#